data_AF-A0A925V3Y2-F1
#
_entry.id   AF-A0A925V3Y2-F1
#
_cell.length_a   1.000
_cell.length_b   1.000
_cell.length_c   1.000
_cell.angle_alpha   90.00
_cell.angle_beta   90.00
_cell.angle_gamma   90.00
#
_symmetry.space_group_name_H-M   'P 1'
#
loop_
_entity.id
_entity.type
_entity.pdbx_description
1 polymer ?
#
loop_
_entity_poly.entity_id
_entity_poly.type
_entity_poly.pdbx_seq_one_letter_code
_entity_poly.pdbx_strand_id
1 'polypeptide(L)' 'MGLGYLGWSWSGNSAELASLDVVLDFDFDQLSAWGELLVNGESGLLATSQTCTCFQ' A
#
# COMPACT_ATOMS: atom_id res chain seq x y z
N MET A 1 -17.34 -0.63 6.16
CA MET A 1 -17.15 0.35 7.26
C MET A 1 -16.44 1.55 6.65
N GLY A 2 -17.02 2.76 6.68
CA GLY A 2 -16.45 3.95 6.02
C GLY A 2 -15.30 4.61 6.80
N LEU A 3 -14.34 3.80 7.25
CA LEU A 3 -13.18 4.25 8.02
C LEU A 3 -11.97 4.32 7.09
N GLY A 4 -11.16 5.37 7.25
CA GLY A 4 -9.89 5.48 6.54
C GLY A 4 -8.83 4.53 7.08
N TYR A 5 -7.89 4.14 6.23
CA TYR A 5 -6.70 3.38 6.60
C TYR A 5 -5.46 3.92 5.87
N LEU A 6 -4.29 3.64 6.44
CA LEU A 6 -2.99 3.91 5.83
C LEU A 6 -2.09 2.70 6.08
N GLY A 7 -1.60 2.07 5.01
CA GLY A 7 -0.65 0.96 5.12
C GLY A 7 0.74 1.48 5.51
N TRP A 8 1.42 0.73 6.37
CA TRP A 8 2.82 0.98 6.73
C TRP A 8 3.70 -0.09 6.09
N SER A 9 4.82 0.24 5.44
CA SER A 9 5.15 1.54 4.84
C SER A 9 5.68 1.31 3.43
N TRP A 10 5.96 2.38 2.69
CA TRP A 10 6.26 2.25 1.26
C TRP A 10 7.43 1.28 0.99
N SER A 11 8.59 1.50 1.62
CA SER A 11 9.75 0.60 1.54
C SER A 11 10.78 1.00 2.62
N GLY A 12 11.82 0.19 2.83
CA GLY A 12 12.98 0.55 3.64
C GLY A 12 12.80 0.35 5.15
N ASN A 13 11.92 -0.56 5.57
CA ASN A 13 11.88 -1.00 6.96
C ASN A 13 13.18 -1.74 7.34
N SER A 14 13.46 -1.86 8.65
CA SER A 14 14.61 -2.63 9.13
C SER A 14 14.47 -4.12 8.75
N ALA A 15 15.56 -4.88 8.81
CA ALA A 15 15.58 -6.28 8.39
C ALA A 15 14.51 -7.15 9.09
N GLU A 16 14.19 -6.85 10.36
CA GLU A 16 13.19 -7.56 11.14
C GLU A 16 11.75 -7.25 10.70
N LEU A 17 11.54 -6.16 9.98
CA LEU A 17 10.23 -5.66 9.54
C LEU A 17 10.15 -5.49 8.01
N ALA A 18 11.10 -6.01 7.25
CA ALA A 18 11.14 -5.90 5.80
C ALA A 18 9.87 -6.46 5.11
N SER A 19 9.14 -7.37 5.76
CA SER A 19 7.85 -7.86 5.27
C SER A 19 6.73 -6.82 5.24
N LEU A 20 6.91 -5.66 5.89
CA LEU A 20 5.97 -4.53 5.89
C LEU A 20 6.26 -3.53 4.77
N ASP A 21 7.30 -3.74 3.96
CA ASP A 21 7.52 -2.93 2.77
C ASP A 21 6.41 -3.19 1.75
N VAL A 22 5.81 -2.14 1.21
CA VAL A 22 4.80 -2.22 0.14
C VAL A 22 5.49 -2.55 -1.20
N VAL A 23 6.63 -1.92 -1.47
CA VAL A 23 7.48 -2.23 -2.62
C VAL A 23 8.90 -2.62 -2.18
N LEU A 24 9.55 -3.46 -2.98
CA LEU A 24 10.92 -3.88 -2.73
C LEU A 24 11.90 -2.83 -3.24
N ASP A 25 12.90 -2.47 -2.43
CA ASP A 25 14.00 -1.57 -2.80
C ASP A 25 13.56 -0.23 -3.44
N PHE A 26 12.43 0.32 -3.00
CA PHE A 26 11.79 1.51 -3.59
C PHE A 26 11.45 1.40 -5.09
N ASP A 27 11.42 0.19 -5.66
CA ASP A 27 11.04 -0.07 -7.05
C ASP A 27 9.51 -0.20 -7.18
N PHE A 28 8.88 0.77 -7.85
CA PHE A 28 7.43 0.83 -8.01
C PHE A 28 6.85 -0.31 -8.87
N ASP A 29 7.68 -0.97 -9.67
CA ASP A 29 7.27 -2.13 -10.48
C ASP A 29 7.36 -3.46 -9.71
N GLN A 30 7.85 -3.42 -8.45
CA GLN A 30 8.07 -4.61 -7.62
C GLN A 30 7.31 -4.54 -6.30
N LEU A 31 6.00 -4.80 -6.35
CA LEU A 31 5.19 -4.97 -5.14
C LEU A 31 5.65 -6.20 -4.35
N SER A 32 5.70 -6.07 -3.02
CA SER A 32 5.85 -7.20 -2.12
C SER A 32 4.51 -7.95 -1.96
N ALA A 33 4.51 -9.07 -1.24
CA ALA A 33 3.26 -9.75 -0.88
C ALA A 33 2.31 -8.85 -0.04
N TRP A 34 2.86 -7.98 0.81
CA TRP A 34 2.06 -7.00 1.54
C TRP A 34 1.55 -5.89 0.62
N GLY A 35 2.38 -5.40 -0.31
CA GLY A 35 1.95 -4.41 -1.30
C GLY A 35 0.83 -4.92 -2.20
N GLU A 36 0.92 -6.16 -2.66
CA GLU A 36 -0.15 -6.82 -3.42
C GLU A 36 -1.48 -6.85 -2.64
N LEU A 37 -1.45 -7.18 -1.35
CA LEU A 37 -2.65 -7.16 -0.52
C LEU A 37 -3.21 -5.74 -0.35
N LEU A 38 -2.35 -4.76 -0.07
CA LEU A 38 -2.74 -3.38 0.17
C LEU A 38 -3.30 -2.70 -1.10
N VAL A 39 -2.70 -2.95 -2.26
CA VAL A 39 -3.05 -2.29 -3.52
C VAL A 39 -4.14 -3.05 -4.28
N ASN A 40 -3.93 -4.35 -4.51
CA ASN A 40 -4.74 -5.18 -5.42
C ASN A 40 -5.75 -6.09 -4.70
N GLY A 41 -5.74 -6.15 -3.37
CA GLY A 41 -6.71 -6.93 -2.60
C GLY A 41 -8.16 -6.46 -2.78
N GLU A 42 -9.13 -7.30 -2.39
CA GLU A 42 -10.58 -7.02 -2.56
C GLU A 42 -11.03 -5.71 -1.88
N SER A 43 -10.41 -5.35 -0.75
CA SER A 43 -10.62 -4.07 -0.04
C SER A 43 -9.43 -3.10 -0.19
N GLY A 44 -8.56 -3.35 -1.17
CA GLY A 44 -7.34 -2.61 -1.42
C GLY A 44 -7.58 -1.23 -2.05
N LEU A 45 -6.48 -0.53 -2.28
CA LEU A 45 -6.49 0.85 -2.77
C LEU A 45 -7.14 0.97 -4.16
N LEU A 46 -6.83 0.08 -5.10
CA LEU A 46 -7.41 0.14 -6.45
C LEU A 46 -8.93 -0.07 -6.45
N ALA A 47 -9.43 -0.91 -5.53
CA ALA A 47 -10.84 -1.23 -5.46
C ALA A 47 -11.67 -0.14 -4.73
N THR A 48 -11.05 0.62 -3.83
CA THR A 48 -11.82 1.43 -2.85
C THR A 48 -11.41 2.89 -2.74
N SER A 49 -10.21 3.27 -3.17
CA SER A 49 -9.71 4.63 -3.02
C SER A 49 -10.49 5.62 -3.90
N GLN A 50 -10.76 6.80 -3.36
CA GLN A 50 -11.39 7.91 -4.07
C GLN A 50 -10.55 9.16 -3.88
N THR A 51 -10.31 9.90 -4.97
CA THR A 51 -9.57 11.15 -4.92
C THR A 51 -10.39 12.21 -4.18
N CYS A 52 -9.75 12.98 -3.30
CA CYS A 52 -10.41 14.10 -2.62
C CYS A 52 -10.97 15.09 -3.65
N THR A 53 -12.21 15.54 -3.47
CA THR A 53 -12.93 16.40 -4.43
C THR A 53 -12.29 17.77 -4.63
N CYS A 54 -11.41 18.21 -3.73
CA CYS A 54 -10.61 19.42 -3.93
C CYS A 54 -9.60 19.32 -5.09
N PHE A 55 -9.30 18.10 -5.57
CA PHE A 55 -8.32 17.82 -6.62
C PHE A 55 -8.93 17.22 -7.91
N GLN A 56 -10.26 17.15 -7.99
CA GLN A 56 -10.98 16.70 -9.19
C GLN A 56 -11.50 17.86 -10.02
#